data_AF-A0A661QHI1-F1
#
_entry.id   AF-A0A661QHI1-F1
#
_cell.length_a   1.000
_cell.length_b   1.000
_cell.length_c   1.000
_cell.angle_alpha   90.00
_cell.angle_beta   90.00
_cell.angle_gamma   90.00
#
_symmetry.space_group_name_H-M   'P 1'
#
loop_
_entity.id
_entity.type
_entity.pdbx_description
1 polymer ?
#
loop_
_entity_poly.entity_id
_entity_poly.type
_entity_poly.pdbx_seq_one_letter_code
_entity_poly.pdbx_strand_id
1 'polypeptide(L)'
;MSESKISDDVKAMISDRIEISPNEEIKVILSIREGVALDDVRDELTRIGLRIENMIPGPIQVITGSVSVKDISRLAEVRDVEKIEYDGMVYAL
;
A
#
# COMPACT_ATOMS: atom_id res chain seq x y z
N MET A 1 2.23 -17.96 -13.05
CA MET A 1 1.25 -17.20 -12.25
C MET A 1 2.02 -16.03 -11.65
N SER A 2 1.61 -14.79 -11.90
CA SER A 2 2.26 -13.64 -11.25
C SER A 2 1.95 -13.71 -9.76
N GLU A 3 2.97 -13.70 -8.93
CA GLU A 3 2.80 -13.62 -7.48
C GLU A 3 2.02 -12.34 -7.14
N SER A 4 1.03 -12.45 -6.27
CA SER A 4 0.23 -11.31 -5.84
C SER A 4 1.09 -10.37 -5.01
N LYS A 5 1.13 -9.08 -5.37
CA LYS A 5 1.82 -8.06 -4.57
C LYS A 5 1.12 -7.78 -3.23
N ILE A 6 -0.18 -8.06 -3.14
CA ILE A 6 -0.98 -7.85 -1.93
C ILE A 6 -0.78 -9.03 -0.99
N SER A 7 -0.44 -8.77 0.27
CA SER A 7 -0.32 -9.80 1.32
C SER A 7 -1.68 -10.43 1.65
N ASP A 8 -1.65 -11.63 2.22
CA ASP A 8 -2.89 -12.35 2.56
C ASP A 8 -3.70 -11.65 3.65
N ASP A 9 -3.05 -10.96 4.59
CA ASP A 9 -3.72 -10.13 5.61
C ASP A 9 -4.54 -9.01 4.97
N VAL A 10 -3.95 -8.31 4.00
CA VAL A 10 -4.64 -7.24 3.27
C VAL A 10 -5.77 -7.83 2.42
N LYS A 11 -5.58 -8.99 1.79
CA LYS A 11 -6.65 -9.66 1.04
C LYS A 11 -7.83 -10.05 1.93
N ALA A 12 -7.57 -10.55 3.14
CA ALA A 12 -8.62 -10.88 4.10
C ALA A 12 -9.41 -9.62 4.48
N MET A 13 -8.72 -8.52 4.79
CA MET A 13 -9.37 -7.24 5.08
C MET A 13 -10.22 -6.71 3.93
N ILE A 14 -9.71 -6.80 2.69
CA ILE A 14 -10.46 -6.37 1.50
C ILE A 14 -11.71 -7.21 1.32
N SER A 15 -11.59 -8.54 1.42
CA SER A 15 -12.69 -9.47 1.13
C SER A 15 -13.91 -9.21 2.00
N ASP A 16 -13.70 -8.90 3.28
CA ASP A 16 -14.80 -8.62 4.21
C ASP A 16 -15.40 -7.22 4.02
N ARG A 17 -14.59 -6.25 3.59
CA ARG A 17 -14.94 -4.81 3.66
C ARG A 17 -15.32 -4.19 2.33
N ILE A 18 -14.94 -4.80 1.20
CA ILE A 18 -15.19 -4.22 -0.13
C ILE A 18 -16.69 -4.05 -0.42
N GLU A 19 -17.54 -4.97 0.07
CA GLU A 19 -18.99 -4.90 -0.14
C GLU A 19 -19.71 -4.04 0.91
N ILE A 20 -19.17 -3.98 2.14
CA ILE A 20 -19.83 -3.35 3.29
C ILE A 20 -19.37 -1.90 3.47
N SER A 21 -18.06 -1.66 3.37
CA SER A 21 -17.40 -0.40 3.67
C SER A 21 -16.26 -0.11 2.69
N PRO A 22 -16.53 0.01 1.37
CA PRO A 22 -15.47 0.17 0.35
C PRO A 22 -14.63 1.43 0.51
N ASN A 23 -15.16 2.45 1.20
CA ASN A 23 -14.47 3.71 1.47
C ASN A 23 -13.74 3.72 2.81
N GLU A 24 -13.79 2.64 3.59
CA GLU A 24 -12.99 2.53 4.80
C GLU A 24 -11.50 2.63 4.43
N GLU A 25 -10.77 3.47 5.14
CA GLU A 25 -9.33 3.59 4.97
C GLU A 25 -8.63 2.53 5.83
N ILE A 26 -7.69 1.80 5.22
CA ILE A 26 -6.76 0.95 5.95
C ILE A 26 -5.34 1.48 5.80
N LYS A 27 -4.52 1.22 6.82
CA LYS A 27 -3.11 1.56 6.78
C LYS A 27 -2.32 0.47 6.08
N VAL A 28 -1.42 0.88 5.19
CA VAL A 28 -0.60 -0.01 4.38
C VAL A 28 0.85 0.41 4.38
N ILE A 29 1.71 -0.58 4.22
CA ILE A 29 3.14 -0.45 3.96
C ILE A 29 3.37 -0.91 2.52
N LEU A 30 3.99 -0.07 1.71
CA LEU A 30 4.35 -0.35 0.33
C LEU A 30 5.87 -0.50 0.22
N SER A 31 6.32 -1.67 -0.20
CA SER A 31 7.72 -1.89 -0.59
C SER A 31 7.90 -1.45 -2.03
N ILE A 32 8.85 -0.55 -2.26
CA ILE A 32 9.15 0.04 -3.56
C ILE A 32 10.44 -0.59 -4.11
N ARG A 33 10.43 -0.89 -5.41
CA ARG A 33 11.58 -1.47 -6.11
C ARG A 33 12.86 -0.69 -5.84
N GLU A 34 13.95 -1.42 -5.63
CA GLU A 34 15.27 -0.84 -5.45
C GLU A 34 15.68 0.04 -6.65
N GLY A 35 16.30 1.18 -6.37
CA GLY A 35 16.79 2.12 -7.39
C GLY A 35 15.74 3.04 -8.00
N VAL A 36 14.47 2.91 -7.63
CA VAL A 36 13.41 3.85 -8.04
C VAL A 36 13.39 5.05 -7.08
N ALA A 37 13.36 6.28 -7.59
CA ALA A 37 13.25 7.45 -6.72
C ALA A 37 11.84 7.53 -6.11
N LEU A 38 11.75 7.64 -4.78
CA LEU A 38 10.46 7.70 -4.07
C LEU A 38 9.56 8.85 -4.55
N ASP A 39 10.15 9.99 -4.93
CA ASP A 39 9.40 11.13 -5.45
C ASP A 39 8.69 10.83 -6.78
N ASP A 40 9.28 9.97 -7.63
CA ASP A 40 8.66 9.58 -8.91
C ASP A 40 7.40 8.72 -8.70
N VAL A 41 7.41 7.89 -7.66
CA VAL A 41 6.29 6.97 -7.34
C VAL A 41 5.22 7.67 -6.51
N ARG A 42 5.60 8.69 -5.73
CA ARG A 42 4.73 9.44 -4.83
C ARG A 42 3.49 9.98 -5.54
N ASP A 43 3.66 10.62 -6.68
CA ASP A 43 2.57 11.28 -7.41
C ASP A 43 1.57 10.27 -7.97
N GLU A 44 2.06 9.13 -8.45
CA GLU A 44 1.22 8.04 -8.96
C GLU A 44 0.39 7.42 -7.84
N LEU A 45 1.02 7.09 -6.71
CA LEU A 45 0.34 6.53 -5.54
C LEU A 45 -0.72 7.49 -4.97
N THR A 46 -0.38 8.78 -4.88
CA THR A 46 -1.32 9.81 -4.42
C THR A 46 -2.53 9.92 -5.35
N ARG A 47 -2.31 9.85 -6.67
CA ARG A 47 -3.38 9.89 -7.68
C ARG A 47 -4.30 8.67 -7.60
N ILE A 48 -3.77 7.51 -7.22
CA ILE A 48 -4.56 6.29 -7.05
C ILE A 48 -5.46 6.38 -5.82
N GLY A 49 -5.02 7.09 -4.79
CA GLY A 49 -5.79 7.33 -3.57
C GLY A 49 -5.02 7.05 -2.27
N LEU A 50 -3.72 6.80 -2.34
CA LEU A 50 -2.89 6.65 -1.14
C LEU A 50 -2.68 8.03 -0.50
N ARG A 51 -3.12 8.19 0.74
CA ARG A 51 -2.71 9.27 1.62
C ARG A 51 -1.39 8.89 2.29
N ILE A 52 -0.28 9.38 1.74
CA ILE A 52 1.06 9.10 2.23
C ILE A 52 1.25 9.73 3.62
N GLU A 53 1.69 8.92 4.58
CA GLU A 53 2.00 9.31 5.96
C GLU A 53 3.51 9.42 6.16
N ASN A 54 4.28 8.50 5.59
CA ASN A 54 5.74 8.52 5.68
C ASN A 54 6.40 7.94 4.42
N MET A 55 7.63 8.36 4.15
CA MET A 55 8.48 7.83 3.10
C MET A 55 9.87 7.57 3.70
N ILE A 56 10.30 6.31 3.68
CA ILE A 56 11.56 5.88 4.25
C ILE A 56 12.50 5.53 3.10
N PRO A 57 13.47 6.41 2.78
CA PRO A 57 14.52 6.09 1.84
C PRO A 57 15.50 5.08 2.45
N GLY A 58 16.18 4.30 1.62
CA GLY A 58 17.17 3.33 2.09
C GLY A 58 17.37 2.17 1.12
N PRO A 59 18.15 1.15 1.52
CA PRO A 59 18.32 -0.07 0.72
C PRO A 59 17.00 -0.82 0.53
N ILE A 60 16.05 -0.64 1.45
CA ILE A 60 14.65 -1.07 1.31
C ILE A 60 13.81 0.20 1.36
N GLN A 61 13.24 0.57 0.22
CA GLN A 61 12.45 1.78 0.07
C GLN A 61 11.00 1.49 0.46
N VAL A 62 10.47 2.26 1.41
CA VAL A 62 9.13 2.02 1.95
C VAL A 62 8.30 3.29 1.95
N ILE A 63 7.04 3.19 1.54
CA ILE A 63 6.04 4.23 1.69
C ILE A 63 4.94 3.70 2.59
N THR A 64 4.60 4.43 3.64
CA THR A 64 3.45 4.11 4.50
C THR A 64 2.35 5.13 4.29
N GLY A 65 1.11 4.68 4.43
CA GLY A 65 -0.04 5.57 4.27
C GLY A 65 -1.37 4.87 4.47
N SER A 66 -2.42 5.65 4.31
CA SER A 66 -3.81 5.17 4.36
C SER A 66 -4.38 5.10 2.95
N VAL A 67 -5.14 4.05 2.62
CA VAL A 67 -5.83 3.92 1.32
C VAL A 67 -7.21 3.31 1.54
N SER A 68 -8.17 3.73 0.71
CA SER A 68 -9.51 3.14 0.75
C SER A 68 -9.50 1.69 0.28
N VAL A 69 -10.33 0.83 0.89
CA VAL A 69 -10.40 -0.61 0.56
C VAL A 69 -10.57 -0.86 -0.95
N LYS A 70 -11.41 -0.05 -1.62
CA LYS A 70 -11.65 -0.16 -3.07
C LYS A 70 -10.45 0.19 -3.96
N ASP A 71 -9.46 0.93 -3.45
CA ASP A 71 -8.33 1.43 -4.25
C ASP A 71 -7.05 0.57 -4.09
N ILE A 72 -7.03 -0.41 -3.19
CA ILE A 72 -5.83 -1.22 -2.92
C ILE A 72 -5.38 -2.04 -4.14
N SER A 73 -6.33 -2.61 -4.89
CA SER A 73 -6.00 -3.37 -6.11
C SER A 73 -5.25 -2.51 -7.13
N ARG A 74 -5.60 -1.23 -7.22
CA ARG A 74 -4.96 -0.27 -8.11
C ARG A 74 -3.54 0.08 -7.67
N LEU A 75 -3.25 0.05 -6.36
CA LEU A 75 -1.87 0.19 -5.88
C LEU A 75 -0.98 -0.98 -6.35
N ALA A 76 -1.52 -2.19 -6.47
CA ALA A 76 -0.77 -3.35 -6.96
C ALA A 76 -0.45 -3.25 -8.47
N GLU A 77 -1.18 -2.43 -9.22
CA GLU A 77 -0.92 -2.19 -10.64
C GLU A 77 0.29 -1.27 -10.88
N VAL A 78 0.69 -0.48 -9.86
CA VAL A 78 1.87 0.39 -9.96
C VAL A 78 3.12 -0.45 -10.19
N ARG A 79 3.84 -0.14 -11.26
CA ARG A 79 4.97 -0.96 -11.75
C ARG A 79 6.07 -1.15 -10.72
N ASP A 80 6.32 -0.10 -9.95
CA ASP A 80 7.45 0.00 -9.03
C ASP A 80 7.07 -0.36 -7.57
N VAL A 81 5.79 -0.66 -7.31
CA VAL A 81 5.36 -1.34 -6.08
C VAL A 81 5.67 -2.82 -6.21
N GLU A 82 6.36 -3.39 -5.21
CA GLU A 82 6.70 -4.81 -5.14
C GLU A 82 5.77 -5.56 -4.18
N LYS A 83 5.43 -4.95 -3.05
CA LYS A 83 4.61 -5.59 -2.02
C LYS A 83 3.73 -4.57 -1.29
N ILE A 84 2.53 -5.00 -0.90
CA ILE A 84 1.57 -4.25 -0.11
C ILE A 84 1.24 -5.07 1.14
N GLU A 85 1.55 -4.52 2.30
CA GLU A 85 1.34 -5.15 3.61
C GLU A 85 0.45 -4.28 4.48
N TYR A 86 -0.23 -4.90 5.44
CA TYR A 86 -1.01 -4.17 6.42
C TYR A 86 -0.06 -3.50 7.42
N ASP A 87 -0.22 -2.20 7.63
CA ASP A 87 0.51 -1.51 8.69
C ASP A 87 -0.20 -1.74 10.02
N GLY A 88 0.11 -2.89 10.62
CA GLY A 88 -0.44 -3.32 11.89
C GLY A 88 0.27 -2.71 13.10
N MET A 89 0.98 -1.58 12.99
CA MET A 89 1.64 -0.95 14.14
C MET A 89 0.65 -0.71 15.29
N VAL A 90 0.62 -1.67 16.21
CA VAL A 90 0.38 -1.42 17.63
C VAL A 90 1.62 -0.65 18.08
N TYR A 91 1.53 0.67 18.11
CA TYR A 91 2.48 1.44 18.91
C TYR A 91 2.28 0.98 20.35
N ALA A 92 3.14 0.07 20.83
CA ALA A 92 3.23 -0.23 22.25
C ALA A 92 3.61 1.08 22.95
N LEU A 93 2.64 1.68 23.64
CA LEU A 93 2.83 2.79 24.56
C LEU A 93 3.42 2.28 25.88
#